data_AF-A0A7S2Q038-F1
#
_entry.id   AF-A0A7S2Q038-F1
#
_cell.length_a   1.000
_cell.length_b   1.000
_cell.length_c   1.000
_cell.angle_alpha   90.00
_cell.angle_beta   90.00
_cell.angle_gamma   90.00
#
_symmetry.space_group_name_H-M   'P 1'
#
loop_
_entity.id
_entity.type
_entity.pdbx_description
1 polymer ?
#
loop_
_entity_poly.entity_id
_entity_poly.type
_entity_poly.pdbx_seq_one_letter_code
_entity_poly.pdbx_strand_id
1 'polypeptide(L)'
;RIGTQPDIYSVNLLLKAMTRQRQHNQRQNLNEADDLVKTMEDTYHVHPDVQSFNIVIDAWSKSKLPEAVSRAERLLDVMERRCRNDSLAAKPDSYTFTSVLDSIARSEHSFHRAEKVFHRIEKLFQDGIVERPTIPVYNAYLNALVSGKDVDVLDRVESIFANMITERNANIRSYNTMLKAYSQFRSGRNGYFSRPLKAEELLTQMEEHSGIPYPDGYSYTTVINCFARSIVDRKAKKARQILDKMIQSYAAGNTAAKPQIYAFNGVLSASVHTHHTRFPEERLEAFTILVSTFLLLREWTEPNDSTYILFFQACERLLPKGHRLYEQVIETVVYSCVRDGQMSAKVMHALHNIAPDLAQQFEKIDAKE
;
A
#
# COMPACT_ATOMS: atom_id res chain seq x y z
N ARG A 1 -13.51 34.33 39.06
CA ARG A 1 -13.26 33.81 37.70
C ARG A 1 -14.55 33.16 37.24
N ILE A 2 -15.29 33.80 36.33
CA ILE A 2 -16.48 33.17 35.73
C ILE A 2 -15.95 32.07 34.83
N GLY A 3 -15.97 30.83 35.32
CA GLY A 3 -15.54 29.67 34.55
C GLY A 3 -16.56 29.43 33.45
N THR A 4 -16.17 29.64 32.20
CA THR A 4 -16.97 29.23 31.04
C THR A 4 -17.12 27.72 31.08
N GLN A 5 -18.36 27.22 31.09
CA GLN A 5 -18.61 25.79 30.98
C GLN A 5 -18.10 25.29 29.62
N PRO A 6 -17.37 24.15 29.59
CA PRO A 6 -16.87 23.60 28.34
C PRO A 6 -18.05 23.17 27.46
N ASP A 7 -17.97 23.55 26.18
CA ASP A 7 -18.92 23.15 25.15
C ASP A 7 -18.37 22.00 24.28
N ILE A 8 -19.19 21.49 23.36
CA ILE A 8 -18.81 20.38 22.47
C ILE A 8 -17.53 20.67 21.66
N TYR A 9 -17.33 21.92 21.24
CA TYR A 9 -16.15 22.34 20.50
C TYR A 9 -14.89 22.30 21.37
N SER A 10 -14.98 22.76 22.62
CA SER A 10 -13.88 22.75 23.58
C SER A 10 -13.45 21.32 23.91
N VAL A 11 -14.39 20.40 24.12
CA VAL A 11 -14.07 19.00 24.41
C VAL A 11 -13.55 18.27 23.16
N ASN A 12 -14.11 18.52 21.97
CA ASN A 12 -13.59 17.98 20.72
C ASN A 12 -12.15 18.48 20.43
N LEU A 13 -11.84 19.73 20.77
CA LEU A 13 -10.47 20.25 20.68
C LEU A 13 -9.53 19.55 21.64
N LEU A 14 -9.98 19.29 22.89
CA LEU A 14 -9.21 18.53 23.87
C LEU A 14 -8.92 17.10 23.38
N LEU A 15 -9.94 16.37 22.89
CA LEU A 15 -9.79 15.04 22.30
C LEU A 15 -8.77 15.04 21.16
N LYS A 16 -8.82 16.06 20.28
CA LYS A 16 -7.87 16.21 19.17
C LYS A 16 -6.45 16.52 19.64
N ALA A 17 -6.29 17.26 20.73
CA ALA A 17 -4.99 17.54 21.33
C ALA A 17 -4.40 16.27 21.95
N MET A 18 -5.18 15.50 22.72
CA MET A 18 -4.75 14.26 23.36
C MET A 18 -4.28 13.22 22.34
N THR A 19 -5.04 13.06 21.25
CA THR A 19 -4.78 12.07 20.19
C THR A 19 -3.60 12.41 19.28
N ARG A 20 -3.12 13.66 19.26
CA ARG A 20 -2.01 14.14 18.40
C ARG A 20 -0.63 14.16 19.06
N GLN A 21 -0.53 13.94 20.37
CA GLN A 21 0.76 14.01 21.08
C GLN A 21 1.74 12.91 20.67
N ARG A 22 3.05 13.20 20.72
CA ARG A 22 4.13 12.32 20.23
C ARG A 22 4.33 11.05 21.08
N GLN A 23 4.58 9.97 20.34
CA GLN A 23 4.82 8.55 20.62
C GLN A 23 5.11 8.02 22.05
N HIS A 24 5.66 8.77 23.00
CA HIS A 24 6.06 8.19 24.30
C HIS A 24 4.87 7.76 25.18
N ASN A 25 3.70 8.40 25.06
CA ASN A 25 2.50 8.07 25.84
C ASN A 25 1.26 7.75 24.97
N GLN A 26 1.45 7.35 23.71
CA GLN A 26 0.34 7.18 22.75
C GLN A 26 -0.78 6.26 23.27
N ARG A 27 -0.43 5.13 23.90
CA ARG A 27 -1.42 4.18 24.45
C ARG A 27 -2.25 4.80 25.58
N GLN A 28 -1.60 5.52 26.50
CA GLN A 28 -2.29 6.15 27.63
C GLN A 28 -3.23 7.24 27.13
N ASN A 29 -2.76 8.13 26.26
CA ASN A 29 -3.57 9.22 25.72
C ASN A 29 -4.80 8.72 24.95
N LEU A 30 -4.67 7.61 24.21
CA LEU A 30 -5.79 6.99 23.50
C LEU A 30 -6.81 6.35 24.46
N ASN A 31 -6.36 5.75 25.56
CA ASN A 31 -7.27 5.25 26.59
C ASN A 31 -8.00 6.40 27.30
N GLU A 32 -7.29 7.46 27.67
CA GLU A 32 -7.91 8.63 28.29
C GLU A 32 -8.92 9.30 27.35
N ALA A 33 -8.62 9.39 26.05
CA ALA A 33 -9.58 9.87 25.05
C ALA A 33 -10.80 8.94 24.88
N ASP A 34 -10.59 7.62 24.93
CA ASP A 34 -11.67 6.61 24.88
C ASP A 34 -12.60 6.69 26.09
N ASP A 35 -12.05 6.98 27.27
CA ASP A 35 -12.81 7.16 28.49
C ASP A 35 -13.53 8.51 28.50
N LEU A 36 -12.86 9.57 28.05
CA LEU A 36 -13.42 10.92 27.97
C LEU A 36 -14.67 10.98 27.09
N VAL A 37 -14.67 10.31 25.92
CA VAL A 37 -15.86 10.26 25.05
C VAL A 37 -17.05 9.58 25.73
N LYS A 38 -16.81 8.63 26.64
CA LYS A 38 -17.88 7.93 27.36
C LYS A 38 -18.39 8.74 28.54
N THR A 39 -17.51 9.43 29.26
CA THR A 39 -17.82 10.19 30.47
C THR A 39 -18.13 11.67 30.22
N MET A 40 -18.10 12.14 28.96
CA MET A 40 -18.29 13.55 28.62
C MET A 40 -19.63 14.12 29.11
N GLU A 41 -20.67 13.30 29.08
CA GLU A 41 -22.02 13.65 29.53
C GLU A 41 -22.06 13.81 31.06
N ASP A 42 -21.41 12.92 31.79
CA ASP A 42 -21.34 12.96 33.26
C ASP A 42 -20.39 14.06 33.76
N THR A 43 -19.30 14.30 33.04
CA THR A 43 -18.20 15.18 33.48
C THR A 43 -18.46 16.64 33.13
N TYR A 44 -19.01 16.89 31.94
CA TYR A 44 -19.17 18.24 31.39
C TYR A 44 -20.61 18.59 31.05
N HIS A 45 -21.57 17.67 31.21
CA HIS A 45 -22.96 17.85 30.79
C HIS A 45 -23.08 18.16 29.29
N VAL A 46 -22.18 17.59 28.48
CA VAL A 46 -22.19 17.71 27.01
C VAL A 46 -22.30 16.32 26.39
N HIS A 47 -23.24 16.13 25.47
CA HIS A 47 -23.40 14.87 24.75
C HIS A 47 -22.37 14.72 23.63
N PRO A 48 -21.73 13.54 23.48
CA PRO A 48 -20.76 13.30 22.42
C PRO A 48 -21.44 13.26 21.06
N ASP A 49 -20.88 14.01 20.12
CA ASP A 49 -21.35 14.08 18.74
C ASP A 49 -20.55 13.13 17.83
N VAL A 50 -20.92 13.08 16.55
CA VAL A 50 -20.24 12.25 15.55
C VAL A 50 -18.75 12.60 15.47
N GLN A 51 -18.40 13.88 15.64
CA GLN A 51 -17.02 14.34 15.62
C GLN A 51 -16.22 13.84 16.83
N SER A 52 -16.79 13.84 18.04
CA SER A 52 -16.15 13.30 19.26
C SER A 52 -15.71 11.85 19.04
N PHE A 53 -16.61 11.01 18.54
CA PHE A 53 -16.31 9.61 18.24
C PHE A 53 -15.31 9.46 17.09
N ASN A 54 -15.50 10.20 15.99
CA ASN A 54 -14.63 10.11 14.82
C ASN A 54 -13.18 10.50 15.13
N ILE A 55 -12.94 11.48 16.02
CA ILE A 55 -11.59 11.84 16.47
C ILE A 55 -10.90 10.64 17.12
N VAL A 56 -11.58 9.95 18.05
CA VAL A 56 -10.97 8.86 18.82
C VAL A 56 -10.84 7.59 17.98
N ILE A 57 -11.84 7.26 17.15
CA ILE A 57 -11.79 6.11 16.25
C ILE A 57 -10.68 6.28 15.21
N ASP A 58 -10.52 7.47 14.61
CA ASP A 58 -9.42 7.75 13.67
C ASP A 58 -8.05 7.67 14.36
N ALA A 59 -7.95 8.14 15.60
CA ALA A 59 -6.72 8.04 16.37
C ALA A 59 -6.36 6.59 16.68
N TRP A 60 -7.33 5.74 17.04
CA TRP A 60 -7.13 4.30 17.18
C TRP A 60 -6.77 3.66 15.84
N SER A 61 -7.44 3.99 14.74
CA SER A 61 -7.20 3.37 13.42
C SER A 61 -5.79 3.64 12.88
N LYS A 62 -5.22 4.81 13.21
CA LYS A 62 -3.85 5.21 12.89
C LYS A 62 -2.82 4.74 13.91
N SER A 63 -3.26 4.28 15.08
CA SER A 63 -2.35 3.71 16.06
C SER A 63 -1.80 2.38 15.53
N LYS A 64 -0.50 2.12 15.77
CA LYS A 64 0.12 0.84 15.46
C LYS A 64 -0.03 -0.16 16.62
N LEU A 65 -1.01 0.08 17.49
CA LEU A 65 -1.23 -0.71 18.70
C LEU A 65 -2.06 -1.96 18.37
N PRO A 66 -1.79 -3.10 19.03
CA PRO A 66 -2.53 -4.34 18.76
C PRO A 66 -4.02 -4.23 19.14
N GLU A 67 -4.37 -3.40 20.12
CA GLU A 67 -5.76 -3.23 20.56
C GLU A 67 -6.59 -2.28 19.69
N ALA A 68 -5.96 -1.64 18.68
CA ALA A 68 -6.56 -0.60 17.84
C ALA A 68 -7.92 -1.00 17.27
N VAL A 69 -7.97 -2.17 16.62
CA VAL A 69 -9.17 -2.62 15.93
C VAL A 69 -10.30 -2.94 16.92
N SER A 70 -9.96 -3.62 18.02
CA SER A 70 -10.95 -3.95 19.05
C SER A 70 -11.48 -2.72 19.78
N ARG A 71 -10.68 -1.66 19.94
CA ARG A 71 -11.14 -0.37 20.48
C ARG A 71 -12.03 0.37 19.50
N ALA A 72 -11.65 0.43 18.22
CA ALA A 72 -12.44 1.06 17.16
C ALA A 72 -13.81 0.39 17.00
N GLU A 73 -13.87 -0.95 16.97
CA GLU A 73 -15.13 -1.69 16.92
C GLU A 73 -16.00 -1.46 18.17
N ARG A 74 -15.39 -1.43 19.37
CA ARG A 74 -16.15 -1.14 20.60
C ARG A 74 -16.77 0.25 20.59
N LEU A 75 -16.06 1.26 20.08
CA LEU A 75 -16.60 2.61 19.96
C LEU A 75 -17.74 2.66 18.94
N LEU A 76 -17.63 1.95 17.82
CA LEU A 76 -18.73 1.78 16.87
C LEU A 76 -19.95 1.10 17.53
N ASP A 77 -19.74 0.06 18.35
CA ASP A 77 -20.81 -0.60 19.11
C ASP A 77 -21.50 0.35 20.11
N VAL A 78 -20.77 1.32 20.67
CA VAL A 78 -21.34 2.34 21.55
C VAL A 78 -22.18 3.32 20.76
N MET A 79 -21.69 3.82 19.62
CA MET A 79 -22.46 4.71 18.74
C MET A 79 -23.76 4.06 18.26
N GLU A 80 -23.70 2.81 17.79
CA GLU A 80 -24.88 2.09 17.32
C GLU A 80 -25.91 1.85 18.45
N ARG A 81 -25.46 1.51 19.66
CA ARG A 81 -26.37 1.34 20.81
C ARG A 81 -27.03 2.65 21.20
N ARG A 82 -26.29 3.76 21.23
CA ARG A 82 -26.84 5.08 21.52
C ARG A 82 -27.86 5.50 20.46
N CYS A 83 -27.55 5.31 19.18
CA CYS A 83 -28.44 5.62 18.07
C CYS A 83 -29.77 4.84 18.08
N ARG A 84 -29.77 3.58 18.56
CA ARG A 84 -31.01 2.79 18.67
C ARG A 84 -31.89 3.22 19.84
N ASN A 85 -31.29 3.78 20.90
CA ASN A 85 -31.99 4.18 22.11
C ASN A 85 -32.49 5.63 22.05
N ASP A 86 -31.78 6.49 21.34
CA ASP A 86 -32.09 7.91 21.20
C ASP A 86 -31.91 8.36 19.74
N SER A 87 -32.96 8.90 19.15
CA SER A 87 -32.97 9.37 17.76
C SER A 87 -32.13 10.63 17.55
N LEU A 88 -31.83 11.38 18.61
CA LEU A 88 -30.95 12.55 18.62
C LEU A 88 -29.47 12.19 18.85
N ALA A 89 -29.17 10.92 19.17
CA ALA A 89 -27.80 10.49 19.42
C ALA A 89 -26.95 10.45 18.13
N ALA A 90 -25.64 10.58 18.33
CA ALA A 90 -24.65 10.54 17.26
C ALA A 90 -24.70 9.22 16.48
N LYS A 91 -25.08 9.30 15.20
CA LYS A 91 -25.11 8.15 14.29
C LYS A 91 -23.74 7.93 13.64
N PRO A 92 -23.30 6.68 13.44
CA PRO A 92 -22.12 6.41 12.63
C PRO A 92 -22.28 6.97 11.21
N ASP A 93 -21.27 7.66 10.71
CA ASP A 93 -21.24 8.19 9.34
C ASP A 93 -20.26 7.41 8.47
N SER A 94 -20.14 7.83 7.20
CA SER A 94 -19.18 7.24 6.26
C SER A 94 -17.74 7.29 6.80
N TYR A 95 -17.37 8.35 7.52
CA TYR A 95 -16.03 8.49 8.08
C TYR A 95 -15.79 7.51 9.23
N THR A 96 -16.79 7.30 10.09
CA THR A 96 -16.76 6.30 11.17
C THR A 96 -16.45 4.92 10.59
N PHE A 97 -17.22 4.49 9.58
CA PHE A 97 -17.06 3.18 8.97
C PHE A 97 -15.72 3.04 8.22
N THR A 98 -15.31 4.05 7.45
CA THR A 98 -14.00 4.05 6.79
C THR A 98 -12.86 3.90 7.80
N SER A 99 -12.90 4.63 8.93
CA SER A 99 -11.86 4.56 9.96
C SER A 99 -11.77 3.18 10.62
N VAL A 100 -12.91 2.55 10.90
CA VAL A 100 -12.96 1.18 11.45
C VAL A 100 -12.41 0.18 10.43
N LEU A 101 -12.86 0.23 9.18
CA LEU A 101 -12.40 -0.67 8.11
C LEU A 101 -10.89 -0.51 7.83
N ASP A 102 -10.37 0.72 7.85
CA ASP A 102 -8.94 0.99 7.72
C ASP A 102 -8.13 0.40 8.88
N SER A 103 -8.68 0.42 10.11
CA SER A 103 -8.06 -0.26 11.25
C SER A 103 -8.02 -1.78 11.04
N ILE A 104 -9.12 -2.36 10.52
CA ILE A 104 -9.23 -3.79 10.23
C ILE A 104 -8.22 -4.21 9.15
N ALA A 105 -8.03 -3.39 8.10
CA ALA A 105 -7.08 -3.66 7.02
C ALA A 105 -5.63 -3.83 7.48
N ARG A 106 -5.29 -3.34 8.68
CA ARG A 106 -3.95 -3.48 9.27
C ARG A 106 -3.81 -4.70 10.19
N SER A 107 -4.89 -5.45 10.42
CA SER A 107 -4.91 -6.62 11.30
C SER A 107 -4.79 -7.94 10.54
N GLU A 108 -4.37 -9.01 11.24
CA GLU A 108 -4.18 -10.34 10.65
C GLU A 108 -5.49 -11.04 10.25
N HIS A 109 -6.58 -10.81 11.00
CA HIS A 109 -7.91 -11.39 10.71
C HIS A 109 -8.83 -10.38 10.01
N SER A 110 -8.31 -9.69 8.99
CA SER A 110 -9.01 -8.57 8.37
C SER A 110 -10.28 -9.01 7.63
N PHE A 111 -10.27 -10.17 6.97
CA PHE A 111 -11.39 -10.63 6.11
C PHE A 111 -12.71 -10.79 6.87
N HIS A 112 -12.77 -11.69 7.86
CA HIS A 112 -14.00 -11.97 8.60
C HIS A 112 -14.53 -10.75 9.37
N ARG A 113 -13.63 -9.91 9.90
CA ARG A 113 -14.02 -8.68 10.60
C ARG A 113 -14.57 -7.64 9.63
N ALA A 114 -13.95 -7.49 8.46
CA ALA A 114 -14.41 -6.57 7.43
C ALA A 114 -15.80 -6.98 6.90
N GLU A 115 -16.03 -8.28 6.63
CA GLU A 115 -17.35 -8.80 6.26
C GLU A 115 -18.41 -8.49 7.34
N LYS A 116 -18.08 -8.76 8.61
CA LYS A 116 -18.99 -8.49 9.73
C LYS A 116 -19.35 -7.01 9.84
N VAL A 117 -18.37 -6.11 9.71
CA VAL A 117 -18.62 -4.66 9.74
C VAL A 117 -19.42 -4.23 8.53
N PHE A 118 -19.11 -4.72 7.34
CA PHE A 118 -19.85 -4.33 6.14
C PHE A 118 -21.31 -4.81 6.18
N HIS A 119 -21.56 -6.03 6.66
CA HIS A 119 -22.92 -6.53 6.87
C HIS A 119 -23.71 -5.70 7.91
N ARG A 120 -23.04 -5.17 8.94
CA ARG A 120 -23.66 -4.21 9.87
C ARG A 120 -24.07 -2.92 9.16
N ILE A 121 -23.22 -2.40 8.28
CA ILE A 121 -23.51 -1.19 7.50
C ILE A 121 -24.75 -1.43 6.63
N GLU A 122 -24.82 -2.56 5.91
CA GLU A 122 -25.97 -2.93 5.09
C GLU A 122 -27.26 -3.02 5.91
N LYS A 123 -27.19 -3.64 7.10
CA LYS A 123 -28.34 -3.73 8.02
C LYS A 123 -28.80 -2.36 8.51
N LEU A 124 -27.87 -1.50 8.95
CA LEU A 124 -28.21 -0.14 9.40
C LEU A 124 -28.83 0.71 8.28
N PHE A 125 -28.41 0.49 7.03
CA PHE A 125 -28.99 1.13 5.87
C PHE A 125 -30.41 0.62 5.58
N GLN A 126 -30.64 -0.69 5.65
CA GLN A 126 -31.97 -1.30 5.51
C GLN A 126 -32.94 -0.82 6.61
N ASP A 127 -32.43 -0.65 7.83
CA ASP A 127 -33.19 -0.12 8.97
C ASP A 127 -33.46 1.41 8.85
N GLY A 128 -32.93 2.08 7.81
CA GLY A 128 -33.07 3.53 7.60
C GLY A 128 -32.33 4.39 8.64
N ILE A 129 -31.39 3.80 9.37
CA ILE A 129 -30.65 4.46 10.44
C ILE A 129 -29.52 5.32 9.88
N VAL A 130 -28.78 4.78 8.90
CA VAL A 130 -27.64 5.43 8.24
C VAL A 130 -27.91 5.60 6.75
N GLU A 131 -27.19 6.53 6.14
CA GLU A 131 -27.23 6.75 4.70
C GLU A 131 -26.57 5.62 3.90
N ARG A 132 -26.80 5.62 2.58
CA ARG A 132 -26.20 4.65 1.67
C ARG A 132 -24.67 4.69 1.78
N PRO A 133 -23.97 3.53 1.82
CA PRO A 133 -22.53 3.50 1.86
C PRO A 133 -21.91 4.28 0.70
N THR A 134 -20.95 5.15 1.03
CA THR A 134 -20.26 5.99 0.05
C THR A 134 -19.00 5.28 -0.49
N ILE A 135 -18.43 5.81 -1.58
CA ILE A 135 -17.25 5.25 -2.24
C ILE A 135 -16.06 5.02 -1.26
N PRO A 136 -15.75 5.93 -0.31
CA PRO A 136 -14.72 5.69 0.70
C PRO A 136 -14.96 4.44 1.56
N VAL A 137 -16.21 4.11 1.89
CA VAL A 137 -16.55 2.92 2.68
C VAL A 137 -16.26 1.66 1.88
N TYR A 138 -16.71 1.61 0.61
CA TYR A 138 -16.40 0.49 -0.29
C TYR A 138 -14.90 0.32 -0.52
N ASN A 139 -14.15 1.41 -0.73
CA ASN A 139 -12.70 1.34 -0.91
C ASN A 139 -11.96 0.84 0.34
N ALA A 140 -12.37 1.29 1.53
CA ALA A 140 -11.81 0.81 2.80
C ALA A 140 -12.12 -0.67 3.03
N TYR A 141 -13.34 -1.10 2.71
CA TYR A 141 -13.76 -2.49 2.76
C TYR A 141 -12.96 -3.36 1.79
N LEU A 142 -12.86 -2.99 0.51
CA LEU A 142 -12.02 -3.68 -0.48
C LEU A 142 -10.56 -3.79 -0.02
N ASN A 143 -9.98 -2.71 0.51
CA ASN A 143 -8.59 -2.75 1.00
C ASN A 143 -8.45 -3.65 2.24
N ALA A 144 -9.44 -3.70 3.12
CA ALA A 144 -9.46 -4.60 4.27
C ALA A 144 -9.54 -6.07 3.86
N LEU A 145 -10.37 -6.40 2.87
CA LEU A 145 -10.43 -7.73 2.26
C LEU A 145 -9.07 -8.11 1.66
N VAL A 146 -8.52 -7.29 0.75
CA VAL A 146 -7.25 -7.56 0.06
C VAL A 146 -6.08 -7.78 1.03
N SER A 147 -6.11 -7.12 2.19
CA SER A 147 -5.04 -7.24 3.19
C SER A 147 -5.04 -8.59 3.94
N GLY A 148 -6.15 -9.35 3.91
CA GLY A 148 -6.29 -10.63 4.61
C GLY A 148 -5.52 -11.79 3.97
N LYS A 149 -5.09 -11.64 2.71
CA LYS A 149 -4.29 -12.63 1.94
C LYS A 149 -4.90 -14.04 1.77
N ASP A 150 -6.12 -14.27 2.24
CA ASP A 150 -6.84 -15.54 2.05
C ASP A 150 -7.27 -15.76 0.59
N VAL A 151 -7.36 -17.02 0.16
CA VAL A 151 -7.57 -17.38 -1.26
C VAL A 151 -8.97 -17.05 -1.75
N ASP A 152 -9.98 -17.26 -0.90
CA ASP A 152 -11.40 -17.08 -1.22
C ASP A 152 -11.81 -15.59 -1.29
N VAL A 153 -10.88 -14.70 -0.95
CA VAL A 153 -11.10 -13.24 -0.91
C VAL A 153 -11.18 -12.67 -2.31
N LEU A 154 -10.46 -13.23 -3.28
CA LEU A 154 -10.34 -12.61 -4.60
C LEU A 154 -11.68 -12.62 -5.36
N ASP A 155 -12.42 -13.73 -5.33
CA ASP A 155 -13.72 -13.84 -6.02
C ASP A 155 -14.73 -12.86 -5.41
N ARG A 156 -14.70 -12.69 -4.09
CA ARG A 156 -15.52 -11.70 -3.37
C ARG A 156 -15.13 -10.27 -3.75
N VAL A 157 -13.83 -9.96 -3.80
CA VAL A 157 -13.30 -8.66 -4.22
C VAL A 157 -13.67 -8.36 -5.68
N GLU A 158 -13.57 -9.33 -6.59
CA GLU A 158 -14.00 -9.20 -7.99
C GLU A 158 -15.51 -8.90 -8.08
N SER A 159 -16.34 -9.61 -7.31
CA SER A 159 -17.79 -9.37 -7.28
C SER A 159 -18.15 -7.97 -6.78
N ILE A 160 -17.53 -7.50 -5.69
CA ILE A 160 -17.79 -6.15 -5.16
C ILE A 160 -17.32 -5.09 -6.15
N PHE A 161 -16.14 -5.28 -6.74
CA PHE A 161 -15.60 -4.34 -7.72
C PHE A 161 -16.47 -4.27 -8.99
N ALA A 162 -16.99 -5.41 -9.46
CA ALA A 162 -17.96 -5.45 -10.56
C ALA A 162 -19.23 -4.66 -10.23
N ASN A 163 -19.77 -4.80 -9.01
CA ASN A 163 -20.91 -4.00 -8.56
C ASN A 163 -20.59 -2.49 -8.51
N MET A 164 -19.38 -2.10 -8.10
CA MET A 164 -18.96 -0.69 -8.11
C MET A 164 -18.85 -0.13 -9.54
N ILE A 165 -18.43 -0.95 -10.51
CA ILE A 165 -18.38 -0.58 -11.92
C ILE A 165 -19.80 -0.41 -12.48
N THR A 166 -20.71 -1.35 -12.22
CA THR A 166 -22.10 -1.27 -12.73
C THR A 166 -22.83 -0.06 -12.17
N GLU A 167 -22.58 0.29 -10.91
CA GLU A 167 -23.13 1.49 -10.28
C GLU A 167 -22.41 2.80 -10.67
N ARG A 168 -21.34 2.74 -11.47
CA ARG A 168 -20.50 3.89 -11.85
C ARG A 168 -19.91 4.66 -10.66
N ASN A 169 -19.63 3.95 -9.58
CA ASN A 169 -19.10 4.50 -8.32
C ASN A 169 -17.60 4.17 -8.13
N ALA A 170 -16.99 3.43 -9.04
CA ALA A 170 -15.56 3.09 -8.99
C ALA A 170 -14.69 4.30 -9.32
N ASN A 171 -13.68 4.57 -8.49
CA ASN A 171 -12.69 5.64 -8.71
C ASN A 171 -11.26 5.07 -8.77
N ILE A 172 -10.26 5.93 -8.99
CA ILE A 172 -8.86 5.51 -9.13
C ILE A 172 -8.37 4.63 -7.97
N ARG A 173 -8.86 4.87 -6.73
CA ARG A 173 -8.52 4.03 -5.57
C ARG A 173 -9.15 2.65 -5.64
N SER A 174 -10.37 2.52 -6.16
CA SER A 174 -11.04 1.23 -6.39
C SER A 174 -10.23 0.39 -7.39
N TYR A 175 -9.85 0.98 -8.53
CA TYR A 175 -9.01 0.31 -9.54
C TYR A 175 -7.63 -0.06 -9.00
N ASN A 176 -6.96 0.86 -8.30
CA ASN A 176 -5.67 0.61 -7.68
C ASN A 176 -5.73 -0.48 -6.59
N THR A 177 -6.84 -0.61 -5.88
CA THR A 177 -7.07 -1.69 -4.91
C THR A 177 -7.25 -3.02 -5.62
N MET A 178 -7.93 -3.04 -6.77
CA MET A 178 -8.07 -4.24 -7.60
C MET A 178 -6.73 -4.69 -8.21
N LEU A 179 -5.93 -3.76 -8.72
CA LEU A 179 -4.56 -4.05 -9.20
C LEU A 179 -3.68 -4.59 -8.06
N LYS A 180 -3.81 -4.02 -6.86
CA LYS A 180 -3.11 -4.52 -5.65
C LYS A 180 -3.55 -5.95 -5.31
N ALA A 181 -4.84 -6.26 -5.42
CA ALA A 181 -5.37 -7.61 -5.21
C ALA A 181 -4.66 -8.60 -6.15
N TYR A 182 -4.64 -8.32 -7.46
CA TYR A 182 -3.96 -9.17 -8.44
C TYR A 182 -2.45 -9.33 -8.18
N SER A 183 -1.80 -8.35 -7.57
CA SER A 183 -0.37 -8.40 -7.21
C SER A 183 -0.06 -9.19 -5.93
N GLN A 184 -0.97 -9.26 -4.97
CA GLN A 184 -0.70 -9.80 -3.62
C GLN A 184 -1.06 -11.27 -3.43
N PHE A 185 -2.16 -11.75 -4.03
CA PHE A 185 -2.62 -13.12 -3.79
C PHE A 185 -1.74 -14.14 -4.53
N ARG A 186 -1.24 -15.15 -3.80
CA ARG A 186 -0.23 -16.15 -4.23
C ARG A 186 -0.73 -17.61 -4.30
N SER A 187 -2.03 -17.88 -4.46
CA SER A 187 -2.53 -19.26 -4.63
C SER A 187 -2.98 -19.51 -6.05
N GLY A 188 -2.81 -20.66 -6.72
CA GLY A 188 -2.15 -21.95 -6.50
C GLY A 188 -1.96 -22.57 -7.91
N ARG A 189 -1.48 -23.81 -8.05
CA ARG A 189 -0.93 -24.47 -9.28
C ARG A 189 -1.49 -24.11 -10.68
N ASN A 190 -2.73 -23.63 -10.83
CA ASN A 190 -3.34 -23.25 -12.13
C ASN A 190 -3.73 -21.76 -12.29
N GLY A 191 -3.85 -20.97 -11.21
CA GLY A 191 -4.28 -19.56 -11.25
C GLY A 191 -3.15 -18.53 -11.35
N TYR A 192 -1.90 -18.98 -11.27
CA TYR A 192 -0.71 -18.12 -11.24
C TYR A 192 -0.43 -17.39 -12.56
N PHE A 193 -0.83 -17.98 -13.69
CA PHE A 193 -0.48 -17.46 -15.02
C PHE A 193 -1.40 -16.32 -15.48
N SER A 194 -2.67 -16.33 -15.07
CA SER A 194 -3.67 -15.38 -15.57
C SER A 194 -3.72 -14.05 -14.81
N ARG A 195 -3.17 -13.95 -13.59
CA ARG A 195 -3.30 -12.74 -12.76
C ARG A 195 -2.50 -11.53 -13.26
N PRO A 196 -1.22 -11.65 -13.64
CA PRO A 196 -0.50 -10.54 -14.25
C PRO A 196 -1.15 -10.07 -15.54
N LEU A 197 -1.74 -11.01 -16.30
CA LEU A 197 -2.49 -10.72 -17.52
C LEU A 197 -3.81 -9.98 -17.22
N LYS A 198 -4.57 -10.40 -16.22
CA LYS A 198 -5.76 -9.65 -15.73
C LYS A 198 -5.39 -8.24 -15.26
N ALA A 199 -4.24 -8.08 -14.58
CA ALA A 199 -3.78 -6.77 -14.15
C ALA A 199 -3.37 -5.87 -15.35
N GLU A 200 -2.72 -6.44 -16.36
CA GLU A 200 -2.39 -5.79 -17.64
C GLU A 200 -3.66 -5.40 -18.41
N GLU A 201 -4.66 -6.27 -18.46
CA GLU A 201 -5.96 -6.03 -19.09
C GLU A 201 -6.71 -4.89 -18.40
N LEU A 202 -6.82 -4.92 -17.07
CA LEU A 202 -7.47 -3.86 -16.30
C LEU A 202 -6.77 -2.51 -16.49
N LEU A 203 -5.43 -2.49 -16.54
CA LEU A 203 -4.67 -1.27 -16.83
C LEU A 203 -4.96 -0.75 -18.24
N THR A 204 -5.03 -1.64 -19.22
CA THR A 204 -5.36 -1.28 -20.62
C THR A 204 -6.78 -0.73 -20.72
N GLN A 205 -7.75 -1.32 -20.00
CA GLN A 205 -9.11 -0.78 -19.92
C GLN A 205 -9.14 0.65 -19.37
N MET A 206 -8.31 0.95 -18.36
CA MET A 206 -8.18 2.30 -17.81
C MET A 206 -7.52 3.30 -18.80
N GLU A 207 -6.65 2.84 -19.70
CA GLU A 207 -6.02 3.66 -20.74
C GLU A 207 -6.99 4.00 -21.88
N GLU A 208 -7.86 3.06 -22.27
CA GLU A 208 -8.67 3.13 -23.49
C GLU A 208 -10.08 3.68 -23.29
N HIS A 209 -10.74 3.41 -22.15
CA HIS A 209 -12.17 3.69 -21.99
C HIS A 209 -12.45 5.05 -21.37
N SER A 210 -13.18 5.88 -22.10
CA SER A 210 -13.70 7.15 -21.57
C SER A 210 -14.72 6.90 -20.46
N GLY A 211 -14.56 7.59 -19.33
CA GLY A 211 -15.38 7.41 -18.12
C GLY A 211 -14.78 6.48 -17.06
N ILE A 212 -13.65 5.83 -17.36
CA ILE A 212 -12.82 5.15 -16.36
C ILE A 212 -11.74 6.12 -15.86
N PRO A 213 -11.36 6.09 -14.57
CA PRO A 213 -10.23 6.86 -14.06
C PRO A 213 -8.93 6.50 -14.80
N TYR A 214 -8.25 7.51 -15.31
CA TYR A 214 -6.99 7.32 -16.03
C TYR A 214 -5.89 6.81 -15.07
N PRO A 215 -5.00 5.89 -15.50
CA PRO A 215 -3.97 5.31 -14.64
C PRO A 215 -3.02 6.35 -14.06
N ASP A 216 -2.69 6.19 -12.78
CA ASP A 216 -1.66 6.98 -12.11
C ASP A 216 -0.35 6.19 -11.99
N GLY A 217 0.70 6.82 -11.45
CA GLY A 217 1.98 6.14 -11.28
C GLY A 217 1.91 4.94 -10.35
N TYR A 218 0.95 4.90 -9.43
CA TYR A 218 0.70 3.73 -8.59
C TYR A 218 0.08 2.58 -9.39
N SER A 219 -0.86 2.86 -10.30
CA SER A 219 -1.46 1.86 -11.20
C SER A 219 -0.39 1.11 -11.99
N TYR A 220 0.46 1.84 -12.73
CA TYR A 220 1.55 1.26 -13.53
C TYR A 220 2.54 0.49 -12.66
N THR A 221 3.00 1.10 -11.56
CA THR A 221 3.98 0.47 -10.64
C THR A 221 3.43 -0.82 -10.02
N THR A 222 2.13 -0.89 -9.76
CA THR A 222 1.48 -2.08 -9.20
C THR A 222 1.48 -3.24 -10.20
N VAL A 223 1.18 -2.97 -11.48
CA VAL A 223 1.22 -3.97 -12.56
C VAL A 223 2.65 -4.46 -12.81
N ILE A 224 3.64 -3.56 -12.85
CA ILE A 224 5.07 -3.92 -12.95
C ILE A 224 5.46 -4.87 -11.81
N ASN A 225 5.09 -4.55 -10.58
CA ASN A 225 5.36 -5.40 -9.42
C ASN A 225 4.59 -6.73 -9.45
N CYS A 226 3.39 -6.77 -10.04
CA CYS A 226 2.64 -8.00 -10.27
C CYS A 226 3.44 -8.95 -11.19
N PHE A 227 3.97 -8.45 -12.32
CA PHE A 227 4.85 -9.23 -13.19
C PHE A 227 6.12 -9.67 -12.48
N ALA A 228 6.79 -8.79 -11.73
CA ALA A 228 8.02 -9.11 -11.02
C ALA A 228 7.88 -10.33 -10.08
N ARG A 229 6.75 -10.41 -9.39
CA ARG A 229 6.41 -11.49 -8.44
C ARG A 229 5.84 -12.75 -9.12
N SER A 230 5.51 -12.68 -10.40
CA SER A 230 4.89 -13.77 -11.15
C SER A 230 5.91 -14.83 -11.60
N ILE A 231 5.37 -15.96 -12.04
CA ILE A 231 6.11 -17.05 -12.70
C ILE A 231 6.01 -17.02 -14.23
N VAL A 232 5.46 -15.93 -14.80
CA VAL A 232 5.25 -15.80 -16.24
C VAL A 232 6.60 -15.69 -16.95
N ASP A 233 6.73 -16.40 -18.06
CA ASP A 233 7.92 -16.34 -18.91
C ASP A 233 8.12 -14.92 -19.48
N ARG A 234 9.37 -14.51 -19.66
CA ARG A 234 9.71 -13.14 -20.11
C ARG A 234 9.08 -12.01 -19.29
N LYS A 235 8.82 -12.23 -17.99
CA LYS A 235 8.24 -11.20 -17.09
C LYS A 235 9.06 -9.91 -17.03
N ALA A 236 10.38 -9.95 -17.19
CA ALA A 236 11.23 -8.76 -17.26
C ALA A 236 10.86 -7.88 -18.47
N LYS A 237 10.62 -8.51 -19.63
CA LYS A 237 10.20 -7.84 -20.86
C LYS A 237 8.81 -7.24 -20.71
N LYS A 238 7.87 -8.00 -20.15
CA LYS A 238 6.51 -7.51 -19.84
C LYS A 238 6.53 -6.33 -18.87
N ALA A 239 7.29 -6.43 -17.78
CA ALA A 239 7.48 -5.33 -16.84
C ALA A 239 8.05 -4.08 -17.52
N ARG A 240 9.03 -4.25 -18.42
CA ARG A 240 9.60 -3.14 -19.18
C ARG A 240 8.60 -2.50 -20.14
N GLN A 241 7.78 -3.29 -20.83
CA GLN A 241 6.71 -2.77 -21.71
C GLN A 241 5.71 -1.90 -20.95
N ILE A 242 5.34 -2.28 -19.73
CA ILE A 242 4.44 -1.47 -18.89
C ILE A 242 5.11 -0.16 -18.44
N LEU A 243 6.42 -0.18 -18.15
CA LEU A 243 7.18 1.04 -17.87
C LEU A 243 7.26 1.96 -19.09
N ASP A 244 7.46 1.40 -20.29
CA ASP A 244 7.49 2.19 -21.53
C ASP A 244 6.10 2.81 -21.81
N LYS A 245 5.00 2.08 -21.57
CA LYS A 245 3.64 2.63 -21.60
C LYS A 245 3.44 3.78 -20.60
N MET A 246 3.96 3.64 -19.38
CA MET A 246 3.91 4.70 -18.36
C MET A 246 4.62 5.97 -18.83
N ILE A 247 5.80 5.83 -19.43
CA ILE A 247 6.57 6.95 -20.00
C ILE A 247 5.80 7.61 -21.15
N GLN A 248 5.22 6.82 -22.05
CA GLN A 248 4.41 7.32 -23.17
C GLN A 248 3.15 8.06 -22.67
N SER A 249 2.47 7.51 -21.67
CA SER A 249 1.30 8.12 -21.03
C SER A 249 1.66 9.49 -20.42
N TYR A 250 2.78 9.58 -19.71
CA TYR A 250 3.27 10.85 -19.17
C TYR A 250 3.61 11.86 -20.28
N ALA A 251 4.29 11.42 -21.34
CA ALA A 251 4.62 12.25 -22.49
C ALA A 251 3.36 12.74 -23.25
N ALA A 252 2.28 11.96 -23.23
CA ALA A 252 0.98 12.34 -23.78
C ALA A 252 0.19 13.33 -22.91
N GLY A 253 0.73 13.75 -21.76
CA GLY A 253 0.13 14.76 -20.86
C GLY A 253 -0.43 14.22 -19.54
N ASN A 254 -0.34 12.91 -19.28
CA ASN A 254 -0.75 12.34 -18.00
C ASN A 254 0.29 12.60 -16.90
N THR A 255 0.22 13.78 -16.28
CA THR A 255 1.15 14.18 -15.21
C THR A 255 1.10 13.26 -13.98
N ALA A 256 -0.03 12.58 -13.73
CA ALA A 256 -0.19 11.65 -12.61
C ALA A 256 0.60 10.34 -12.79
N ALA A 257 0.94 9.97 -14.03
CA ALA A 257 1.76 8.81 -14.37
C ALA A 257 3.25 9.12 -14.50
N LYS A 258 3.75 10.21 -13.89
CA LYS A 258 5.18 10.54 -13.89
C LYS A 258 6.01 9.34 -13.39
N PRO A 259 6.94 8.79 -14.20
CA PRO A 259 7.86 7.73 -13.78
C PRO A 259 8.64 8.14 -12.54
N GLN A 260 8.59 7.29 -11.52
CA GLN A 260 9.33 7.44 -10.28
C GLN A 260 10.17 6.19 -10.03
N ILE A 261 11.15 6.30 -9.12
CA ILE A 261 12.11 5.24 -8.80
C ILE A 261 11.46 3.86 -8.55
N TYR A 262 10.27 3.80 -7.97
CA TYR A 262 9.56 2.56 -7.70
C TYR A 262 9.16 1.78 -8.95
N ALA A 263 8.84 2.46 -10.06
CA ALA A 263 8.49 1.83 -11.32
C ALA A 263 9.71 1.14 -11.94
N PHE A 264 10.85 1.85 -11.98
CA PHE A 264 12.14 1.32 -12.44
C PHE A 264 12.64 0.17 -11.55
N ASN A 265 12.61 0.34 -10.22
CA ASN A 265 12.97 -0.73 -9.27
C ASN A 265 12.05 -1.95 -9.42
N GLY A 266 10.78 -1.76 -9.79
CA GLY A 266 9.87 -2.84 -10.14
C GLY A 266 10.36 -3.67 -11.34
N VAL A 267 10.83 -3.01 -12.41
CA VAL A 267 11.42 -3.69 -13.58
C VAL A 267 12.73 -4.38 -13.24
N LEU A 268 13.62 -3.73 -12.49
CA LEU A 268 14.87 -4.34 -12.01
C LEU A 268 14.58 -5.60 -11.18
N SER A 269 13.59 -5.53 -10.28
CA SER A 269 13.12 -6.67 -9.51
C SER A 269 12.57 -7.79 -10.41
N ALA A 270 11.83 -7.45 -11.48
CA ALA A 270 11.37 -8.45 -12.44
C ALA A 270 12.54 -9.17 -13.12
N SER A 271 13.59 -8.44 -13.53
CA SER A 271 14.82 -9.03 -14.07
C SER A 271 15.50 -9.96 -13.08
N VAL A 272 15.70 -9.54 -11.82
CA VAL A 272 16.32 -10.35 -10.75
C VAL A 272 15.58 -11.67 -10.53
N HIS A 273 14.24 -11.65 -10.56
CA HIS A 273 13.43 -12.85 -10.34
C HIS A 273 13.27 -13.73 -11.60
N THR A 274 13.89 -13.35 -12.72
CA THR A 274 13.92 -14.12 -13.98
C THR A 274 15.10 -15.11 -14.00
N HIS A 275 15.56 -15.60 -12.85
CA HIS A 275 16.64 -16.60 -12.81
C HIS A 275 16.12 -18.05 -12.88
N HIS A 276 14.87 -18.28 -12.50
CA HIS A 276 14.19 -19.58 -12.53
C HIS A 276 13.52 -19.91 -13.88
N THR A 277 13.91 -19.25 -14.98
CA THR A 277 13.29 -19.50 -16.29
C THR A 277 13.65 -20.88 -16.82
N ARG A 278 12.81 -21.37 -17.74
CA ARG A 278 13.07 -22.58 -18.53
C ARG A 278 14.10 -22.36 -19.66
N PHE A 279 14.34 -21.10 -20.03
CA PHE A 279 15.09 -20.72 -21.22
C PHE A 279 16.33 -19.89 -20.84
N PRO A 280 17.56 -20.41 -20.98
CA PRO A 280 18.79 -19.70 -20.61
C PRO A 280 18.96 -18.32 -21.27
N GLU A 281 18.47 -18.16 -22.51
CA GLU A 281 18.48 -16.90 -23.25
C GLU A 281 17.75 -15.77 -22.52
N GLU A 282 16.70 -16.10 -21.76
CA GLU A 282 15.95 -15.11 -20.98
C GLU A 282 16.78 -14.48 -19.86
N ARG A 283 17.83 -15.15 -19.36
CA ARG A 283 18.72 -14.55 -18.35
C ARG A 283 19.52 -13.40 -18.93
N LEU A 284 20.03 -13.57 -20.16
CA LEU A 284 20.76 -12.53 -20.87
C LEU A 284 19.83 -11.39 -21.30
N GLU A 285 18.63 -11.70 -21.80
CA GLU A 285 17.60 -10.70 -22.10
C GLU A 285 17.23 -9.90 -20.85
N ALA A 286 16.95 -10.57 -19.72
CA ALA A 286 16.62 -9.93 -18.44
C ALA A 286 17.75 -9.04 -17.91
N PHE A 287 19.01 -9.46 -18.07
CA PHE A 287 20.17 -8.65 -17.70
C PHE A 287 20.32 -7.41 -18.61
N THR A 288 20.07 -7.56 -19.91
CA THR A 288 20.09 -6.43 -20.85
C THR A 288 18.98 -5.42 -20.55
N ILE A 289 17.77 -5.91 -20.22
CA ILE A 289 16.66 -5.09 -19.74
C ILE A 289 17.04 -4.39 -18.43
N LEU A 290 17.75 -5.07 -17.52
CA LEU A 290 18.19 -4.48 -16.25
C LEU A 290 19.16 -3.30 -16.48
N VAL A 291 20.22 -3.48 -17.27
CA VAL A 291 21.20 -2.42 -17.56
C VAL A 291 20.54 -1.24 -18.27
N SER A 292 19.76 -1.50 -19.32
CA SER A 292 19.06 -0.44 -20.05
C SER A 292 18.04 0.30 -19.17
N THR A 293 17.38 -0.38 -18.24
CA THR A 293 16.44 0.27 -17.30
C THR A 293 17.18 1.09 -16.25
N PHE A 294 18.35 0.65 -15.78
CA PHE A 294 19.17 1.41 -14.85
C PHE A 294 19.73 2.69 -15.48
N LEU A 295 20.14 2.63 -16.76
CA LEU A 295 20.57 3.82 -17.50
C LEU A 295 19.40 4.79 -17.71
N LEU A 296 18.25 4.28 -18.14
CA LEU A 296 17.04 5.09 -18.30
C LEU A 296 16.59 5.72 -16.98
N LEU A 297 16.68 4.99 -15.85
CA LEU A 297 16.34 5.52 -14.54
C LEU A 297 17.06 6.84 -14.25
N ARG A 298 18.34 6.96 -14.65
CA ARG A 298 19.18 8.16 -14.41
C ARG A 298 18.70 9.40 -15.17
N GLU A 299 17.94 9.21 -16.25
CA GLU A 299 17.35 10.32 -17.01
C GLU A 299 16.11 10.89 -16.31
N TRP A 300 15.47 10.11 -15.43
CA TRP A 300 14.20 10.46 -14.79
C TRP A 300 14.33 10.75 -13.30
N THR A 301 15.15 9.98 -12.59
CA THR A 301 15.29 10.01 -11.12
C THR A 301 16.69 9.56 -10.68
N GLU A 302 17.05 9.85 -9.44
CA GLU A 302 18.32 9.38 -8.85
C GLU A 302 18.18 7.93 -8.34
N PRO A 303 19.20 7.06 -8.56
CA PRO A 303 19.23 5.72 -7.96
C PRO A 303 19.27 5.80 -6.42
N ASN A 304 18.66 4.84 -5.74
CA ASN A 304 18.76 4.70 -4.29
C ASN A 304 19.47 3.41 -3.85
N ASP A 305 19.66 3.25 -2.54
CA ASP A 305 20.20 2.04 -1.92
C ASP A 305 19.57 0.74 -2.47
N SER A 306 18.25 0.73 -2.62
CA SER A 306 17.46 -0.41 -3.07
C SER A 306 17.69 -0.72 -4.55
N THR A 307 17.89 0.31 -5.39
CA THR A 307 18.26 0.15 -6.81
C THR A 307 19.59 -0.60 -6.94
N TYR A 308 20.60 -0.22 -6.16
CA TYR A 308 21.91 -0.86 -6.17
C TYR A 308 21.87 -2.29 -5.62
N ILE A 309 21.13 -2.54 -4.54
CA ILE A 309 20.91 -3.90 -4.01
C ILE A 309 20.29 -4.81 -5.08
N LEU A 310 19.27 -4.33 -5.81
CA LEU A 310 18.65 -5.10 -6.90
C LEU A 310 19.63 -5.38 -8.04
N PHE A 311 20.46 -4.40 -8.39
CA PHE A 311 21.47 -4.59 -9.44
C PHE A 311 22.50 -5.66 -9.05
N PHE A 312 23.00 -5.59 -7.81
CA PHE A 312 23.92 -6.59 -7.27
C PHE A 312 23.32 -7.99 -7.22
N GLN A 313 22.07 -8.12 -6.75
CA GLN A 313 21.35 -9.40 -6.81
C GLN A 313 21.16 -9.92 -8.24
N ALA A 314 21.01 -9.02 -9.22
CA ALA A 314 20.92 -9.42 -10.63
C ALA A 314 22.24 -9.96 -11.15
N CYS A 315 23.36 -9.30 -10.82
CA CYS A 315 24.70 -9.81 -11.15
C CYS A 315 24.89 -11.22 -10.60
N GLU A 316 24.59 -11.45 -9.32
CA GLU A 316 24.73 -12.75 -8.67
C GLU A 316 23.91 -13.87 -9.36
N ARG A 317 22.66 -13.55 -9.75
CA ARG A 317 21.68 -14.55 -10.21
C ARG A 317 21.62 -14.75 -11.72
N LEU A 318 22.00 -13.76 -12.51
CA LEU A 318 21.85 -13.78 -13.98
C LEU A 318 23.18 -13.99 -14.70
N LEU A 319 24.31 -13.58 -14.12
CA LEU A 319 25.63 -13.71 -14.75
C LEU A 319 26.36 -14.98 -14.30
N PRO A 320 27.15 -15.61 -15.19
CA PRO A 320 28.00 -16.74 -14.80
C PRO A 320 29.15 -16.30 -13.88
N LYS A 321 29.28 -16.96 -12.72
CA LYS A 321 30.36 -16.72 -11.76
C LYS A 321 31.73 -17.07 -12.37
N GLY A 322 32.76 -16.26 -12.05
CA GLY A 322 34.15 -16.49 -12.49
C GLY A 322 34.47 -15.98 -13.90
N HIS A 323 33.54 -15.29 -14.57
CA HIS A 323 33.79 -14.65 -15.86
C HIS A 323 34.36 -13.24 -15.66
N ARG A 324 35.39 -12.83 -16.41
CA ARG A 324 36.02 -11.49 -16.29
C ARG A 324 35.01 -10.33 -16.37
N LEU A 325 33.98 -10.46 -17.20
CA LEU A 325 32.91 -9.46 -17.32
C LEU A 325 32.09 -9.30 -16.02
N TYR A 326 31.97 -10.34 -15.20
CA TYR A 326 31.26 -10.29 -13.92
C TYR A 326 31.95 -9.31 -12.97
N GLU A 327 33.27 -9.43 -12.82
CA GLU A 327 34.08 -8.57 -11.95
C GLU A 327 34.06 -7.11 -12.43
N GLN A 328 34.25 -6.89 -13.73
CA GLN A 328 34.24 -5.55 -14.33
C GLN A 328 32.89 -4.84 -14.14
N VAL A 329 31.78 -5.56 -14.29
CA VAL A 329 30.44 -5.00 -14.09
C VAL A 329 30.23 -4.65 -12.62
N ILE A 330 30.58 -5.53 -11.68
CA ILE A 330 30.42 -5.26 -10.25
C ILE A 330 31.25 -4.05 -9.84
N GLU A 331 32.52 -4.00 -10.24
CA GLU A 331 33.41 -2.87 -9.93
C GLU A 331 32.81 -1.55 -10.44
N THR A 332 32.34 -1.52 -11.70
CA THR A 332 31.70 -0.33 -12.28
C THR A 332 30.46 0.11 -11.50
N VAL A 333 29.61 -0.84 -11.10
CA VAL A 333 28.38 -0.56 -10.34
C VAL A 333 28.69 -0.08 -8.93
N VAL A 334 29.72 -0.63 -8.28
CA VAL A 334 30.17 -0.19 -6.95
C VAL A 334 30.70 1.24 -7.00
N TYR A 335 31.58 1.57 -7.95
CA TYR A 335 32.04 2.95 -8.12
C TYR A 335 30.88 3.91 -8.38
N SER A 336 29.91 3.50 -9.18
CA SER A 336 28.71 4.29 -9.41
C SER A 336 27.87 4.46 -8.13
N CYS A 337 27.76 3.42 -7.30
CA CYS A 337 27.05 3.47 -6.03
C CYS A 337 27.69 4.44 -5.03
N VAL A 338 29.04 4.41 -4.94
CA VAL A 338 29.81 5.34 -4.11
C VAL A 338 29.67 6.77 -4.63
N ARG A 339 29.83 6.99 -5.94
CA ARG A 339 29.67 8.32 -6.55
C ARG A 339 28.29 8.91 -6.30
N ASP A 340 27.25 8.08 -6.36
CA ASP A 340 25.87 8.53 -6.15
C ASP A 340 25.50 8.61 -4.64
N GLY A 341 26.46 8.38 -3.74
CA GLY A 341 26.28 8.50 -2.29
C GLY A 341 25.34 7.45 -1.68
N GLN A 342 25.11 6.33 -2.36
CA GLN A 342 24.10 5.32 -1.97
C GLN A 342 24.70 4.13 -1.22
N MET A 343 25.96 4.20 -0.78
CA MET A 343 26.63 3.12 -0.06
C MET A 343 26.13 3.02 1.40
N SER A 344 24.94 2.46 1.58
CA SER A 344 24.39 2.19 2.92
C SER A 344 24.92 0.86 3.50
N ALA A 345 24.77 0.65 4.80
CA ALA A 345 25.11 -0.62 5.45
C ALA A 345 24.42 -1.84 4.80
N LYS A 346 23.22 -1.66 4.24
CA LYS A 346 22.51 -2.72 3.51
C LYS A 346 23.15 -3.03 2.16
N VAL A 347 23.63 -2.00 1.47
CA VAL A 347 24.33 -2.14 0.19
C VAL A 347 25.69 -2.81 0.43
N MET A 348 26.42 -2.41 1.48
CA MET A 348 27.67 -3.07 1.89
C MET A 348 27.45 -4.55 2.22
N HIS A 349 26.40 -4.89 2.96
CA HIS A 349 26.05 -6.29 3.21
C HIS A 349 25.73 -7.05 1.92
N ALA A 350 25.03 -6.44 0.96
CA ALA A 350 24.78 -7.06 -0.33
C ALA A 350 26.09 -7.26 -1.13
N LEU A 351 27.02 -6.31 -1.04
CA LEU A 351 28.32 -6.38 -1.71
C LEU A 351 29.21 -7.48 -1.14
N HIS A 352 29.26 -7.65 0.18
CA HIS A 352 30.00 -8.72 0.86
C HIS A 352 29.63 -10.12 0.34
N ASN A 353 28.35 -10.33 0.01
CA ASN A 353 27.88 -11.62 -0.51
C ASN A 353 28.38 -11.92 -1.93
N ILE A 354 28.72 -10.89 -2.71
CA ILE A 354 28.94 -10.99 -4.15
C ILE A 354 30.42 -10.80 -4.51
N ALA A 355 31.10 -9.89 -3.81
CA ALA A 355 32.50 -9.55 -4.01
C ALA A 355 33.15 -9.15 -2.66
N PRO A 356 33.49 -10.14 -1.80
CA PRO A 356 34.00 -9.88 -0.44
C PRO A 356 35.33 -9.12 -0.44
N ASP A 357 36.22 -9.40 -1.40
CA ASP A 357 37.52 -8.71 -1.49
C ASP A 357 37.35 -7.22 -1.78
N LEU A 358 36.41 -6.89 -2.69
CA LEU A 358 36.08 -5.50 -3.02
C LEU A 358 35.41 -4.81 -1.84
N ALA A 359 34.48 -5.49 -1.14
CA ALA A 359 33.84 -4.95 0.06
C ALA A 359 34.86 -4.57 1.15
N GLN A 360 35.84 -5.45 1.42
CA GLN A 360 36.91 -5.18 2.39
C GLN A 360 37.80 -4.00 2.02
N GLN A 361 38.00 -3.74 0.72
CA GLN A 361 38.77 -2.57 0.27
C GLN A 361 38.04 -1.27 0.62
N PHE A 362 36.72 -1.20 0.41
CA PHE A 362 35.92 -0.02 0.72
C PHE A 362 35.76 0.22 2.23
N GLU A 363 35.62 -0.82 3.06
CA GLU A 363 35.60 -0.66 4.52
C GLU A 363 36.91 -0.08 5.08
N LYS A 364 38.05 -0.43 4.49
CA LYS A 364 39.35 0.12 4.87
C LYS A 364 39.54 1.59 4.48
N ILE A 365 38.76 2.08 3.52
CA ILE A 365 38.77 3.48 3.09
C ILE A 365 37.89 4.31 4.04
N ASP A 366 36.69 3.80 4.37
CA ASP A 366 35.73 4.47 5.26
C ASP A 366 36.23 4.53 6.73
N ALA A 367 37.07 3.58 7.16
CA ALA A 367 37.69 3.60 8.50
C ALA A 367 38.91 4.54 8.63
N LYS A 368 39.34 5.19 7.54
CA LYS A 368 40.48 6.11 7.50
C LYS A 368 40.09 7.59 7.35
N GLU A 369 38.82 7.88 7.12
CA GLU A 369 38.20 9.20 7.26
C GLU A 369 37.51 9.31 8.62
#